data_AF-A0A0F9MN30-F1
#
_entry.id   AF-A0A0F9MN30-F1
#
_cell.length_a   1.000
_cell.length_b   1.000
_cell.length_c   1.000
_cell.angle_alpha   90.00
_cell.angle_beta   90.00
_cell.angle_gamma   90.00
#
_symmetry.space_group_name_H-M   'P 1'
#
loop_
_entity.id
_entity.type
_entity.pdbx_description
1 polymer ?
#
loop_
_entity_poly.entity_id
_entity_poly.type
_entity_poly.pdbx_seq_one_letter_code
_entity_poly.pdbx_strand_id
1 'polypeptide(L)' 'MNLHFDSERIKALRDRLGFTQQQLADGIGVTQPSVAQWETGRSQPTGAAVLESLIRLEGEMEKEAAV' A
#
# COMPACT_ATOMS: atom_id res chain seq x y z
N MET A 1 2.31 -15.44 4.15
CA MET A 1 2.02 -14.03 3.79
C MET A 1 2.85 -13.16 4.71
N ASN A 2 3.75 -12.32 4.17
CA ASN A 2 4.51 -11.39 4.99
C ASN A 2 3.61 -10.18 5.32
N LEU A 3 3.32 -9.95 6.61
CA LEU A 3 2.45 -8.84 7.04
C LEU A 3 3.20 -7.50 7.12
N HIS A 4 4.51 -7.51 6.85
CA HIS A 4 5.35 -6.32 6.90
C HIS A 4 5.37 -5.61 5.55
N PHE A 5 4.93 -4.35 5.53
CA PHE A 5 5.10 -3.46 4.38
C PHE A 5 6.24 -2.47 4.63
N ASP A 6 7.35 -2.68 3.92
CA ASP A 6 8.44 -1.72 3.85
C ASP A 6 8.18 -0.65 2.77
N SER A 7 9.09 0.33 2.70
CA SER A 7 9.02 1.45 1.76
C SER A 7 8.96 1.01 0.30
N GLU A 8 9.70 -0.03 -0.08
CA GLU A 8 9.79 -0.49 -1.47
C GLU A 8 8.51 -1.20 -1.88
N ARG A 9 7.96 -2.03 -0.99
CA ARG A 9 6.72 -2.76 -1.22
C ARG A 9 5.52 -1.83 -1.36
N ILE A 10 5.39 -0.81 -0.50
CA ILE A 10 4.31 0.19 -0.62
C ILE A 10 4.40 0.92 -1.96
N LYS A 11 5.60 1.37 -2.33
CA LYS A 11 5.83 2.09 -3.57
C LYS A 11 5.52 1.21 -4.79
N ALA A 12 5.97 -0.04 -4.79
CA ALA A 12 5.72 -1.00 -5.85
C ALA A 12 4.23 -1.31 -5.99
N LEU A 13 3.51 -1.51 -4.88
CA LEU A 13 2.06 -1.69 -4.89
C LEU A 13 1.37 -0.50 -5.54
N ARG A 14 1.71 0.73 -5.10
CA ARG A 14 1.15 1.96 -5.65
C ARG A 14 1.42 2.11 -7.16
N ASP A 15 2.66 1.92 -7.58
CA ASP A 15 3.08 2.11 -8.97
C ASP A 15 2.39 1.10 -9.89
N ARG A 16 2.24 -0.15 -9.45
CA ARG A 16 1.55 -1.17 -10.26
C ARG A 16 0.04 -0.94 -10.35
N LEU A 17 -0.59 -0.33 -9.33
CA LEU A 17 -1.97 0.13 -9.40
C LEU A 17 -2.15 1.39 -10.28
N GLY A 18 -1.05 2.02 -10.71
CA GLY A 18 -1.09 3.28 -11.45
C GLY A 18 -1.58 4.46 -10.59
N PHE A 19 -1.45 4.37 -9.28
CA PHE A 19 -1.97 5.36 -8.34
C PHE A 19 -0.94 6.44 -8.00
N THR A 20 -1.44 7.66 -7.78
CA THR A 20 -0.72 8.71 -7.04
C THR A 20 -0.73 8.38 -5.53
N GLN A 21 0.16 9.01 -4.75
CA GLN A 21 0.17 8.83 -3.30
C GLN A 21 -1.16 9.22 -2.65
N GLN A 22 -1.84 10.24 -3.20
CA GLN A 22 -3.17 10.66 -2.75
C GLN A 22 -4.22 9.59 -3.04
N GLN A 23 -4.25 9.02 -4.25
CA GLN A 23 -5.22 7.98 -4.60
C GLN A 23 -5.05 6.71 -3.74
N LEU A 24 -3.81 6.31 -3.46
CA LEU A 24 -3.57 5.21 -2.53
C LEU A 24 -4.07 5.55 -1.12
N ALA A 25 -3.78 6.75 -0.63
CA ALA A 25 -4.20 7.21 0.69
C ALA A 25 -5.73 7.21 0.83
N ASP A 26 -6.43 7.74 -0.17
CA ASP A 26 -7.90 7.77 -0.23
C ASP A 26 -8.46 6.33 -0.23
N GLY A 27 -7.84 5.42 -0.99
CA GLY A 27 -8.27 4.03 -1.10
C GLY A 27 -8.11 3.19 0.18
N ILE A 28 -7.20 3.57 1.07
CA ILE A 28 -6.93 2.84 2.34
C ILE A 28 -7.28 3.67 3.60
N GLY A 29 -7.92 4.83 3.44
CA GLY A 29 -8.43 5.65 4.53
C GLY A 29 -7.35 6.34 5.37
N VAL A 30 -6.25 6.77 4.75
CA VAL A 30 -5.17 7.52 5.41
C VAL A 30 -4.89 8.83 4.69
N THR A 31 -3.92 9.61 5.18
CA THR A 31 -3.51 10.85 4.53
C THR A 31 -2.36 10.60 3.56
N GLN A 32 -2.26 11.42 2.50
CA GLN A 32 -1.13 11.37 1.56
C GLN A 32 0.25 11.51 2.25
N PRO A 33 0.43 12.36 3.28
CA PRO A 33 1.69 12.43 4.02
C PRO A 33 2.07 11.12 4.71
N SER A 34 1.09 10.34 5.21
CA SER A 34 1.37 9.01 5.77
C SER A 34 1.98 8.09 4.71
N VAL A 35 1.39 8.05 3.50
CA VAL A 35 1.93 7.26 2.38
C VAL A 35 3.34 7.73 2.02
N ALA A 36 3.57 9.04 1.94
CA ALA A 36 4.90 9.59 1.66
C ALA A 36 5.95 9.21 2.72
N GLN A 37 5.59 9.20 4.01
CA GLN A 37 6.48 8.75 5.08
C GLN A 37 6.80 7.26 4.97
N TRP A 38 5.83 6.42 4.61
CA TRP A 38 6.05 5.00 4.40
C TRP A 38 6.99 4.74 3.23
N GLU A 39 6.74 5.38 2.08
CA GLU A 39 7.58 5.23 0.88
C GLU A 39 9.00 5.78 1.04
N THR A 40 9.23 6.65 2.02
CA THR A 40 10.57 7.16 2.37
C THR A 40 11.21 6.45 3.55
N GLY A 41 10.54 5.43 4.12
CA GLY A 41 11.04 4.66 5.27
C GLY A 41 11.06 5.43 6.59
N ARG A 42 10.41 6.61 6.66
CA ARG A 42 10.34 7.43 7.89
C ARG A 42 9.39 6.84 8.93
N SER A 43 8.38 6.09 8.49
CA SER A 43 7.46 5.34 9.35
C SER A 43 6.96 4.11 8.59
N GLN A 44 6.15 3.28 9.25
CA GLN A 44 5.55 2.08 8.67
C GLN A 44 4.04 2.07 8.96
N PRO A 45 3.23 1.41 8.11
CA PRO A 45 1.82 1.20 8.42
C PRO A 45 1.68 0.23 9.60
N THR A 46 1.00 0.64 10.67
CA THR A 46 0.90 -0.13 11.93
C THR A 46 -0.54 -0.39 12.39
N GLY A 47 -1.55 0.08 11.66
CA GLY A 47 -2.97 -0.16 11.98
C GLY A 47 -3.54 -1.39 11.28
N ALA A 48 -4.28 -2.23 12.01
CA ALA A 48 -4.88 -3.46 11.45
C ALA A 48 -5.72 -3.19 10.20
N ALA A 49 -6.63 -2.21 10.23
CA ALA A 49 -7.46 -1.85 9.08
C ALA A 49 -6.64 -1.38 7.85
N VAL A 50 -5.53 -0.68 8.09
CA VAL A 50 -4.61 -0.24 7.02
C VAL A 50 -3.89 -1.45 6.43
N LEU A 51 -3.38 -2.34 7.27
CA LEU A 51 -2.69 -3.56 6.83
C LEU A 51 -3.64 -4.48 6.05
N GLU A 52 -4.87 -4.68 6.52
CA GLU A 52 -5.90 -5.44 5.80
C GLU A 52 -6.21 -4.83 4.43
N SER A 53 -6.32 -3.50 4.35
CA SER A 53 -6.55 -2.81 3.08
C SER A 53 -5.40 -3.00 2.09
N LEU A 54 -4.15 -2.90 2.56
CA LEU A 54 -2.95 -3.12 1.74
C LEU A 54 -2.85 -4.58 1.26
N ILE A 55 -3.15 -5.55 2.15
CA ILE A 55 -3.18 -6.98 1.81
C ILE A 55 -4.25 -7.25 0.76
N ARG A 56 -5.44 -6.64 0.89
CA ARG A 56 -6.52 -6.78 -0.08
C ARG A 56 -6.11 -6.26 -1.46
N LEU A 57 -5.56 -5.04 -1.52
CA LEU A 57 -5.11 -4.43 -2.78
C LEU A 57 -4.03 -5.29 -3.45
N GLU A 58 -3.05 -5.78 -2.69
CA GLU A 58 -2.00 -6.64 -3.23
C GLU A 58 -2.55 -7.98 -3.72
N GLY A 59 -3.50 -8.59 -3.01
CA GLY A 59 -4.13 -9.85 -3.41
C GLY A 59 -5.05 -9.72 -4.63
N GLU A 60 -5.67 -8.56 -4.86
CA GLU A 60 -6.43 -8.29 -6.10
C GLU A 60 -5.51 -8.30 -7.33
N MET A 61 -4.27 -7.84 -7.18
CA MET A 61 -3.28 -7.84 -8.26
C MET A 61 -2.75 -9.23 -8.62
N GLU A 62 -2.53 -10.09 -7.62
CA GLU A 62 -2.09 -11.47 -7.88
C GLU A 62 -3.12 -12.25 -8.70
N LYS A 63 -4.41 -11.96 -8.52
CA LYS A 63 -5.49 -12.57 -9.29
C LYS A 63 -5.51 -12.08 -10.73
N GLU A 64 -5.31 -10.79 -10.97
CA GLU A 64 -5.25 -10.21 -12.32
C GLU A 64 -4.07 -10.79 -13.13
N ALA A 65 -2.92 -11.01 -12.48
CA ALA A 65 -1.73 -11.57 -13.13
C ALA A 65 -1.80 -13.08 -13.42
N ALA A 66 -2.80 -13.79 -12.86
CA ALA A 66 -2.97 -15.24 -13.00
C ALA A 66 -4.00 -15.63 -14.07
N VAL A 67 -4.53 -14.65 -14.82
CA VAL A 67 -5.47 -14.82 -15.95
C VAL A 67 -4.75 -14.56 -17.27
#